data_AF-A0A7W0RE55-F1
#
_entry.id   AF-A0A7W0RE55-F1
#
_cell.length_a   1.000
_cell.length_b   1.000
_cell.length_c   1.000
_cell.angle_alpha   90.00
_cell.angle_beta   90.00
_cell.angle_gamma   90.00
#
_symmetry.space_group_name_H-M   'P 1'
#
loop_
_entity.id
_entity.type
_entity.pdbx_description
1 polymer ?
#
loop_
_entity_poly.entity_id
_entity_poly.type
_entity_poly.pdbx_seq_one_letter_code
_entity_poly.pdbx_strand_id
1 'polypeptide(L)'
;MTIISGKHQEAATPLAVPPPRPEFSVAVRGYERAQVDEYASDQLAWATEVEARLQAAERAFVEANEEIGRLQRSLQETAERELASPPRSVEAIGDRFGHILQTSWDLGEQLRTEAEADASEIRRQAAELMEDTREQARQHLEQTREHADQHRKDTEEAAHADAEAIVAAAKAEGERITTEAHAVEADALARRDVLEERVAALASHHAAAMEEVARVRSALDRTLGVTPADDGTVDLEHADDTRPQERDIDLSA
;
A
#
# COMPACT_ATOMS: atom_id res chain seq x y z
N MET A 1 33.77 0.96 -66.24
CA MET A 1 33.19 1.68 -65.09
C MET A 1 31.99 0.85 -64.65
N THR A 2 32.24 -0.12 -63.77
CA THR A 2 31.24 -1.13 -63.37
C THR A 2 30.96 -0.91 -61.89
N ILE A 3 29.75 -0.42 -61.59
CA ILE A 3 29.27 -0.18 -60.24
C ILE A 3 28.92 -1.53 -59.64
N ILE A 4 29.73 -2.01 -58.69
CA ILE A 4 29.39 -3.18 -57.87
C ILE A 4 28.46 -2.68 -56.77
N SER A 5 27.16 -2.78 -57.06
CA SER A 5 26.06 -2.55 -56.13
C SER A 5 26.12 -3.59 -55.01
N GLY A 6 26.71 -3.22 -53.86
CA GLY A 6 26.70 -4.02 -52.65
C GLY A 6 25.29 -4.15 -52.08
N LYS A 7 24.61 -5.26 -52.41
CA LYS A 7 23.42 -5.72 -51.68
C LYS A 7 23.87 -6.46 -50.42
N HIS A 8 24.16 -5.74 -49.36
CA HIS A 8 24.16 -6.29 -48.00
C HIS A 8 23.27 -5.43 -47.11
N GLN A 9 22.00 -5.35 -47.51
CA GLN A 9 20.92 -5.07 -46.58
C GLN A 9 20.35 -6.43 -46.17
N GLU A 10 21.12 -7.20 -45.40
CA GLU A 10 20.55 -8.35 -44.71
C GLU A 10 19.79 -7.79 -43.51
N ALA A 11 18.48 -7.77 -43.69
CA ALA A 11 17.53 -7.23 -42.75
C ALA A 11 17.83 -7.74 -41.34
N ALA A 12 18.01 -6.81 -40.39
CA ALA A 12 17.80 -7.10 -38.98
C ALA A 12 16.43 -7.77 -38.89
N THR A 13 16.42 -9.10 -38.74
CA THR A 13 15.15 -9.81 -38.65
C THR A 13 14.50 -9.33 -37.38
N PRO A 14 13.28 -8.77 -37.42
CA PRO A 14 12.64 -8.27 -36.21
C PRO A 14 12.68 -9.35 -35.13
N LEU A 15 13.13 -8.96 -33.94
CA LEU A 15 13.05 -9.77 -32.73
C LEU A 15 11.61 -10.28 -32.63
N ALA A 16 11.44 -11.57 -32.30
CA ALA A 16 10.12 -12.16 -32.16
C ALA A 16 9.31 -11.30 -31.18
N VAL A 17 8.23 -10.69 -31.67
CA VAL A 17 7.41 -9.78 -30.88
C VAL A 17 6.88 -10.55 -29.68
N PRO A 18 7.11 -10.08 -28.44
CA PRO A 18 6.62 -10.78 -27.26
C PRO A 18 5.08 -10.85 -27.31
N PRO A 19 4.47 -11.93 -26.81
CA PRO A 19 3.02 -12.00 -26.76
C PRO A 19 2.48 -10.82 -25.93
N PRO A 20 1.37 -10.18 -26.34
CA PRO A 20 0.79 -9.07 -25.60
C PRO A 20 0.40 -9.50 -24.18
N ARG A 21 0.42 -8.54 -23.24
CA ARG A 21 -0.01 -8.82 -21.86
C ARG A 21 -1.51 -9.15 -21.85
N PRO A 22 -1.92 -10.31 -21.31
CA PRO A 22 -3.32 -10.71 -21.30
C PRO A 22 -4.07 -10.05 -20.14
N GLU A 23 -5.35 -9.78 -20.36
CA GLU A 23 -6.30 -9.45 -19.30
C GLU A 23 -6.98 -10.75 -18.86
N PHE A 24 -6.60 -11.26 -17.69
CA PHE A 24 -7.15 -12.49 -17.13
C PHE A 24 -8.50 -12.22 -16.45
N SER A 25 -9.49 -13.09 -16.67
CA SER A 25 -10.75 -13.02 -15.93
C SER A 25 -10.57 -13.51 -14.48
N VAL A 26 -11.23 -12.83 -13.54
CA VAL A 26 -11.20 -13.17 -12.10
C VAL A 26 -12.27 -14.21 -11.77
N ALA A 27 -11.85 -15.34 -11.21
CA ALA A 27 -12.67 -16.39 -10.62
C ALA A 27 -12.72 -16.26 -9.08
N VAL A 28 -13.62 -17.01 -8.43
CA VAL A 28 -13.88 -16.97 -6.97
C VAL A 28 -12.62 -17.10 -6.10
N ARG A 29 -11.54 -17.69 -6.62
CA ARG A 29 -10.22 -17.78 -5.98
C ARG A 29 -9.06 -17.48 -6.93
N GLY A 30 -9.05 -16.30 -7.55
CA GLY A 30 -7.91 -15.82 -8.34
C GLY A 30 -8.22 -15.72 -9.83
N TYR A 31 -7.24 -16.02 -10.69
CA TYR A 31 -7.42 -15.94 -12.15
C TYR A 31 -7.94 -17.26 -12.74
N GLU A 32 -8.62 -17.17 -13.88
CA GLU A 32 -9.11 -18.34 -14.62
C GLU A 32 -7.94 -19.22 -15.08
N ARG A 33 -7.89 -20.45 -14.59
CA ARG A 33 -6.72 -21.33 -14.75
C ARG A 33 -6.47 -21.68 -16.21
N ALA A 34 -7.50 -21.91 -17.01
CA ALA A 34 -7.33 -22.24 -18.43
C ALA A 34 -6.63 -21.11 -19.21
N GLN A 35 -6.96 -19.85 -18.92
CA GLN A 35 -6.34 -18.68 -19.55
C GLN A 35 -4.87 -18.51 -19.12
N VAL A 36 -4.57 -18.77 -17.85
CA VAL A 36 -3.21 -18.72 -17.33
C VAL A 36 -2.35 -19.85 -17.94
N ASP A 37 -2.89 -21.07 -18.04
CA ASP A 37 -2.19 -22.23 -18.60
C ASP A 37 -1.93 -22.04 -20.12
N GLU A 38 -2.90 -21.50 -20.87
CA GLU A 38 -2.75 -21.16 -22.30
C GLU A 38 -1.69 -20.07 -22.50
N TYR A 39 -1.78 -18.97 -21.75
CA TYR A 39 -0.78 -17.91 -21.81
C TYR A 39 0.62 -18.39 -21.41
N ALA A 40 0.75 -19.22 -20.37
CA ALA A 40 2.03 -19.79 -19.97
C ALA A 40 2.62 -20.70 -21.05
N SER A 41 1.79 -21.47 -21.74
CA SER A 41 2.19 -22.31 -22.88
C SER A 41 2.71 -21.46 -24.04
N ASP A 42 1.99 -20.40 -24.40
CA ASP A 42 2.39 -19.49 -25.49
C ASP A 42 3.70 -18.76 -25.16
N GLN A 43 3.88 -18.32 -23.91
CA GLN A 43 5.13 -17.72 -23.43
C GLN A 43 6.29 -18.70 -23.49
N LEU A 44 6.09 -19.96 -23.11
CA LEU A 44 7.13 -21.00 -23.18
C LEU A 44 7.51 -21.32 -24.63
N ALA A 45 6.52 -21.43 -25.51
CA ALA A 45 6.76 -21.66 -26.95
C ALA A 45 7.55 -20.50 -27.57
N TRP A 46 7.14 -19.26 -27.29
CA TRP A 46 7.85 -18.06 -27.73
C TRP A 46 9.29 -18.00 -27.20
N ALA A 47 9.49 -18.26 -25.91
CA ALA A 47 10.83 -18.26 -25.32
C ALA A 47 11.76 -19.30 -25.98
N THR A 48 11.23 -20.50 -26.24
CA THR A 48 11.98 -21.58 -26.93
C THR A 48 12.34 -21.18 -28.37
N GLU A 49 11.42 -20.53 -29.09
CA GLU A 49 11.68 -20.02 -30.44
C GLU A 49 12.76 -18.93 -30.46
N VAL A 50 12.68 -17.98 -29.52
CA VAL A 50 13.68 -16.92 -29.36
C VAL A 50 15.05 -17.51 -29.06
N GLU A 51 15.14 -18.49 -28.16
CA GLU A 51 16.38 -19.15 -27.82
C GLU A 51 16.98 -19.89 -29.02
N ALA A 52 16.16 -20.65 -29.77
CA ALA A 52 16.61 -21.34 -30.98
C ALA A 52 17.13 -20.35 -32.04
N ARG A 53 16.46 -19.21 -32.20
CA ARG A 53 16.86 -18.15 -33.14
C ARG A 53 18.15 -17.47 -32.71
N LEU A 54 18.33 -17.23 -31.41
CA LEU A 54 19.56 -16.67 -30.85
C LEU A 54 20.74 -17.62 -31.07
N GLN A 55 20.58 -18.91 -30.79
CA GLN A 55 21.61 -19.92 -31.03
C GLN A 55 21.97 -20.07 -32.51
N ALA A 56 21.02 -19.89 -33.43
CA ALA A 56 21.29 -19.89 -34.85
C ALA A 56 22.07 -18.63 -35.28
N ALA A 57 21.69 -17.46 -34.76
CA ALA A 57 22.40 -16.21 -35.03
C ALA A 57 23.83 -16.23 -34.47
N GLU A 58 24.03 -16.77 -33.27
CA GLU A 58 25.35 -16.91 -32.66
C GLU A 58 26.26 -17.82 -33.50
N ARG A 59 25.75 -18.95 -33.98
CA ARG A 59 26.51 -19.83 -34.89
C ARG A 59 26.90 -19.12 -36.18
N ALA A 60 25.96 -18.43 -36.83
CA ALA A 60 26.24 -17.67 -38.04
C ALA A 60 27.28 -16.56 -37.80
N PHE A 61 27.25 -15.91 -36.64
CA PHE A 61 28.24 -14.91 -36.26
C PHE A 61 29.63 -15.51 -36.07
N VAL A 62 29.75 -16.67 -35.42
CA VAL A 62 31.04 -17.37 -35.28
C VAL A 62 31.60 -17.76 -36.65
N GLU A 63 30.78 -18.36 -37.52
CA GLU A 63 31.19 -18.75 -38.88
C GLU A 63 31.66 -17.55 -39.71
N ALA A 64 30.92 -16.42 -39.64
CA ALA A 64 31.30 -15.19 -40.33
C ALA A 64 32.64 -14.64 -39.84
N ASN A 65 32.89 -14.65 -38.53
CA ASN A 65 34.16 -14.20 -37.97
C ASN A 65 35.33 -15.11 -38.35
N GLU A 66 35.12 -16.41 -38.41
CA GLU A 66 36.14 -17.36 -38.88
C GLU A 66 36.49 -17.12 -40.36
N GLU A 67 35.50 -16.83 -41.21
CA GLU A 67 35.70 -16.47 -42.62
C GLU A 67 36.49 -15.16 -42.74
N ILE A 68 36.10 -14.11 -42.01
CA ILE A 68 36.82 -12.83 -41.96
C ILE A 68 38.28 -13.06 -41.55
N GLY A 69 38.51 -13.83 -40.50
CA GLY A 69 39.86 -14.16 -40.04
C GLY A 69 40.69 -14.97 -41.04
N ARG A 70 40.05 -15.82 -41.88
CA ARG A 70 40.71 -16.51 -43.00
C ARG A 70 41.08 -15.55 -44.12
N LEU A 71 40.15 -14.68 -44.52
CA LEU A 71 40.36 -13.70 -45.59
C LEU A 71 41.46 -12.70 -45.24
N GLN A 72 41.49 -12.20 -44.00
CA GLN A 72 42.54 -11.31 -43.52
C GLN A 72 43.94 -11.96 -43.60
N ARG A 73 44.07 -13.22 -43.17
CA ARG A 73 45.35 -13.95 -43.29
C ARG A 73 45.78 -14.14 -44.74
N SER A 74 44.85 -14.49 -45.63
CA SER A 74 45.17 -14.65 -47.06
C SER A 74 45.60 -13.34 -47.72
N LEU A 75 44.94 -12.22 -47.37
CA LEU A 75 45.35 -10.90 -47.81
C LEU A 75 46.75 -10.54 -47.30
N GLN A 76 47.03 -10.81 -46.03
CA GLN A 76 48.35 -10.56 -45.44
C GLN A 76 49.44 -11.37 -46.13
N GLU A 77 49.22 -12.67 -46.37
CA GLU A 77 50.16 -13.53 -47.10
C GLU A 77 50.42 -13.04 -48.53
N THR A 78 49.38 -12.54 -49.21
CA THR A 78 49.49 -11.98 -50.56
C THR A 78 50.29 -10.68 -50.54
N ALA A 79 49.99 -9.78 -49.61
CA ALA A 79 50.69 -8.52 -49.42
C ALA A 79 52.18 -8.74 -49.05
N GLU A 80 52.48 -9.70 -48.18
CA GLU A 80 53.85 -10.06 -47.80
C GLU A 80 54.65 -10.59 -48.99
N ARG A 81 54.04 -11.39 -49.88
CA ARG A 81 54.70 -11.84 -51.13
C ARG A 81 55.00 -10.70 -52.09
N GLU A 82 54.10 -9.72 -52.18
CA GLU A 82 54.35 -8.49 -52.96
C GLU A 82 55.42 -7.59 -52.31
N LEU A 83 55.55 -7.61 -50.98
CA LEU A 83 56.64 -6.93 -50.27
C LEU A 83 57.99 -7.61 -50.42
N ALA A 84 58.03 -8.94 -50.42
CA ALA A 84 59.26 -9.72 -50.48
C ALA A 84 59.96 -9.73 -51.85
N SER A 85 59.28 -9.32 -52.93
CA SER A 85 59.91 -9.17 -54.23
C SER A 85 60.81 -7.91 -54.28
N PRO A 86 62.10 -8.04 -54.65
CA PRO A 86 62.99 -6.89 -54.71
C PRO A 86 62.51 -5.89 -55.78
N PRO A 87 62.42 -4.59 -55.44
CA PRO A 87 62.01 -3.57 -56.39
C PRO A 87 63.02 -3.48 -57.54
N ARG A 88 62.50 -3.30 -58.77
CA ARG A 88 63.32 -3.37 -59.99
C ARG A 88 64.28 -2.18 -60.16
N SER A 89 64.10 -1.09 -59.38
CA SER A 89 64.95 0.11 -59.38
C SER A 89 64.77 0.95 -58.09
N VAL A 90 65.64 1.95 -57.88
CA VAL A 90 65.54 2.94 -56.77
C VAL A 90 64.30 3.85 -56.92
N GLU A 91 63.93 4.17 -58.16
CA GLU A 91 62.70 4.93 -58.46
C GLU A 91 61.44 4.15 -58.03
N ALA A 92 61.42 2.84 -58.28
CA ALA A 92 60.33 1.96 -57.82
C ALA A 92 60.22 1.88 -56.27
N ILE A 93 61.32 2.12 -55.55
CA ILE A 93 61.30 2.24 -54.08
C ILE A 93 60.62 3.56 -53.67
N GLY A 94 60.97 4.66 -54.33
CA GLY A 94 60.36 5.98 -54.09
C GLY A 94 58.87 6.00 -54.35
N ASP A 95 58.43 5.44 -55.48
CA ASP A 95 57.00 5.32 -55.83
C ASP A 95 56.24 4.48 -54.79
N ARG A 96 56.84 3.39 -54.31
CA ARG A 96 56.25 2.54 -53.29
C ARG A 96 56.07 3.27 -51.95
N PHE A 97 57.10 3.99 -51.49
CA PHE A 97 57.00 4.78 -50.25
C PHE A 97 56.00 5.93 -50.40
N GLY A 98 55.98 6.61 -51.55
CA GLY A 98 54.97 7.63 -51.86
C GLY A 98 53.56 7.05 -51.80
N HIS A 99 53.32 5.89 -52.41
CA HIS A 99 52.03 5.22 -52.37
C HIS A 99 51.62 4.80 -50.95
N ILE A 100 52.54 4.26 -50.15
CA ILE A 100 52.25 3.87 -48.75
C ILE A 100 51.89 5.08 -47.90
N LEU A 101 52.65 6.18 -48.01
CA LEU A 101 52.39 7.40 -47.25
C LEU A 101 51.06 8.04 -47.65
N GLN A 102 50.79 8.11 -48.96
CA GLN A 102 49.53 8.62 -49.49
C GLN A 102 48.35 7.77 -49.00
N THR A 103 48.44 6.44 -49.11
CA THR A 103 47.39 5.52 -48.67
C THR A 103 47.16 5.62 -47.16
N SER A 104 48.24 5.72 -46.38
CA SER A 104 48.15 5.85 -44.93
C SER A 104 47.52 7.18 -44.51
N TRP A 105 47.82 8.27 -45.23
CA TRP A 105 47.21 9.57 -45.03
C TRP A 105 45.71 9.56 -45.36
N ASP A 106 45.35 9.04 -46.55
CA ASP A 106 43.97 8.95 -47.00
C ASP A 106 43.13 8.08 -46.04
N LEU A 107 43.69 6.96 -45.57
CA LEU A 107 43.04 6.06 -44.63
C LEU A 107 42.93 6.68 -43.23
N GLY A 108 43.92 7.46 -42.80
CA GLY A 108 43.86 8.21 -41.54
C GLY A 108 42.77 9.29 -41.56
N GLU A 109 42.61 9.99 -42.68
CA GLU A 109 41.58 11.01 -42.83
C GLU A 109 40.17 10.41 -42.94
N GLN A 110 40.03 9.27 -43.63
CA GLN A 110 38.79 8.50 -43.64
C GLN A 110 38.42 8.05 -42.24
N LEU A 111 39.36 7.43 -41.50
CA LEU A 111 39.11 6.97 -40.13
C LEU A 111 38.73 8.12 -39.20
N ARG A 112 39.37 9.29 -39.36
CA ARG A 112 39.02 10.49 -38.58
C ARG A 112 37.58 10.94 -38.87
N THR A 113 37.20 10.98 -40.14
CA THR A 113 35.86 11.39 -40.57
C THR A 113 34.79 10.41 -40.07
N GLU A 114 35.05 9.10 -40.17
CA GLU A 114 34.17 8.05 -39.66
C GLU A 114 34.02 8.16 -38.13
N ALA A 115 35.13 8.29 -37.40
CA ALA A 115 35.11 8.44 -35.94
C ALA A 115 34.36 9.71 -35.49
N GLU A 116 34.47 10.82 -36.23
CA GLU A 116 33.73 12.05 -35.96
C GLU A 116 32.22 11.89 -36.21
N ALA A 117 31.85 11.15 -37.27
CA ALA A 117 30.46 10.83 -37.57
C ALA A 117 29.87 9.91 -36.49
N ASP A 118 30.56 8.84 -36.13
CA ASP A 118 30.17 7.90 -35.08
C ASP A 118 30.03 8.59 -33.72
N ALA A 119 31.00 9.44 -33.35
CA ALA A 119 30.93 10.21 -32.11
C ALA A 119 29.73 11.17 -32.09
N SER A 120 29.38 11.74 -33.25
CA SER A 120 28.23 12.64 -33.37
C SER A 120 26.91 11.87 -33.27
N GLU A 121 26.84 10.69 -33.86
CA GLU A 121 25.67 9.81 -33.79
C GLU A 121 25.46 9.27 -32.37
N ILE A 122 26.52 8.81 -31.70
CA ILE A 122 26.46 8.36 -30.30
C ILE A 122 25.98 9.49 -29.39
N ARG A 123 26.48 10.73 -29.59
CA ARG A 123 26.03 11.90 -28.82
C ARG A 123 24.55 12.21 -29.05
N ARG A 124 24.07 12.10 -30.29
CA ARG A 124 22.65 12.30 -30.64
C ARG A 124 21.77 11.25 -29.97
N GLN A 125 22.13 9.97 -30.09
CA GLN A 125 21.39 8.87 -29.47
C GLN A 125 21.38 8.97 -27.94
N ALA A 126 22.52 9.33 -27.34
CA ALA A 126 22.60 9.56 -25.89
C ALA A 126 21.70 10.72 -25.45
N ALA A 127 21.65 11.81 -26.21
CA ALA A 127 20.77 12.94 -25.91
C ALA A 127 19.29 12.57 -26.02
N GLU A 128 18.90 11.80 -27.05
CA GLU A 128 17.53 11.30 -27.22
C GLU A 128 17.13 10.37 -26.08
N LEU A 129 17.98 9.41 -25.72
CA LEU A 129 17.72 8.50 -24.60
C LEU A 129 17.62 9.25 -23.26
N MET A 130 18.47 10.25 -23.04
CA MET A 130 18.40 11.09 -21.84
C MET A 130 17.09 11.88 -21.76
N GLU A 131 16.60 12.41 -22.88
CA GLU A 131 15.35 13.15 -22.89
C GLU A 131 14.14 12.23 -22.70
N ASP A 132 14.10 11.07 -23.37
CA ASP A 132 13.07 10.06 -23.15
C ASP A 132 13.04 9.59 -21.69
N THR A 133 14.20 9.29 -21.12
CA THR A 133 14.31 8.91 -19.69
C THR A 133 13.82 10.02 -18.76
N ARG A 134 14.14 11.29 -19.07
CA ARG A 134 13.65 12.43 -18.28
C ARG A 134 12.14 12.57 -18.38
N GLU A 135 11.58 12.41 -19.57
CA GLU A 135 10.15 12.51 -19.79
C GLU A 135 9.39 11.38 -19.09
N GLN A 136 9.88 10.15 -19.19
CA GLN A 136 9.33 9.01 -18.44
C GLN A 136 9.41 9.22 -16.93
N ALA A 137 10.54 9.74 -16.42
CA ALA A 137 10.69 10.06 -15.01
C ALA A 137 9.70 11.16 -14.55
N ARG A 138 9.47 12.19 -15.37
CA ARG A 138 8.47 13.23 -15.09
C ARG A 138 7.06 12.65 -15.04
N GLN A 139 6.68 11.84 -16.02
CA GLN A 139 5.37 11.21 -16.08
C GLN A 139 5.15 10.29 -14.88
N HIS A 140 6.16 9.49 -14.51
CA HIS A 140 6.07 8.62 -13.35
C HIS A 140 5.96 9.41 -12.04
N LEU A 141 6.69 10.53 -11.91
CA LEU A 141 6.56 11.43 -10.76
C LEU A 141 5.17 12.04 -10.67
N GLU A 142 4.58 12.46 -11.79
CA GLU A 142 3.26 13.05 -11.82
C GLU A 142 2.18 12.03 -11.45
N GLN A 143 2.20 10.84 -12.06
CA GLN A 143 1.30 9.74 -11.70
C GLN A 143 1.41 9.35 -10.22
N THR A 144 2.63 9.34 -9.68
CA THR A 144 2.84 9.04 -8.25
C THR A 144 2.23 10.12 -7.36
N ARG A 145 2.36 11.39 -7.74
CA ARG A 145 1.74 12.52 -7.00
C ARG A 145 0.23 12.45 -7.06
N GLU A 146 -0.34 12.24 -8.25
CA GLU A 146 -1.79 12.11 -8.42
C GLU A 146 -2.36 10.97 -7.57
N HIS A 147 -1.71 9.80 -7.58
CA HIS A 147 -2.11 8.68 -6.72
C HIS A 147 -1.97 9.00 -5.22
N ALA A 148 -0.89 9.66 -4.81
CA ALA A 148 -0.71 10.04 -3.41
C ALA A 148 -1.75 11.07 -2.95
N ASP A 149 -2.09 12.04 -3.80
CA ASP A 149 -3.13 13.04 -3.52
C ASP A 149 -4.52 12.42 -3.49
N GLN A 150 -4.82 11.47 -4.38
CA GLN A 150 -6.10 10.76 -4.35
C GLN A 150 -6.21 9.91 -3.11
N HIS A 151 -5.18 9.12 -2.78
CA HIS A 151 -5.17 8.31 -1.57
C HIS A 151 -5.33 9.18 -0.31
N ARG A 152 -4.66 10.35 -0.25
CA ARG A 152 -4.84 11.29 0.86
C ARG A 152 -6.29 11.75 0.97
N LYS A 153 -6.93 12.16 -0.13
CA LYS A 153 -8.34 12.57 -0.13
C LYS A 153 -9.25 11.44 0.33
N ASP A 154 -9.09 10.24 -0.20
CA ASP A 154 -9.89 9.08 0.17
C ASP A 154 -9.76 8.76 1.66
N THR A 155 -8.54 8.86 2.22
CA THR A 155 -8.32 8.68 3.66
C THR A 155 -8.91 9.80 4.51
N GLU A 156 -8.87 11.05 4.05
CA GLU A 156 -9.48 12.20 4.73
C GLU A 156 -11.01 12.06 4.75
N GLU A 157 -11.62 11.68 3.62
CA GLU A 157 -13.05 11.43 3.50
C GLU A 157 -13.50 10.26 4.38
N ALA A 158 -12.76 9.15 4.38
CA ALA A 158 -13.05 8.00 5.24
C ALA A 158 -12.94 8.37 6.73
N ALA A 159 -11.88 9.06 7.13
CA ALA A 159 -11.70 9.49 8.52
C ALA A 159 -12.80 10.47 8.96
N HIS A 160 -13.26 11.34 8.04
CA HIS A 160 -14.38 12.23 8.32
C HIS A 160 -15.70 11.47 8.52
N ALA A 161 -16.00 10.53 7.62
CA ALA A 161 -17.19 9.69 7.72
C ALA A 161 -17.19 8.85 9.02
N ASP A 162 -16.05 8.30 9.41
CA ASP A 162 -15.88 7.56 10.67
C ASP A 162 -16.10 8.47 11.89
N ALA A 163 -15.56 9.69 11.87
CA ALA A 163 -15.76 10.66 12.95
C ALA A 163 -17.24 11.05 13.09
N GLU A 164 -17.94 11.30 11.99
CA GLU A 164 -19.37 11.58 11.98
C GLU A 164 -20.18 10.39 12.54
N ALA A 165 -19.84 9.17 12.15
CA ALA A 165 -20.49 7.96 12.65
C ALA A 165 -20.30 7.79 14.17
N ILE A 166 -19.09 8.03 14.69
CA ILE A 166 -18.80 7.98 16.13
C ILE A 166 -19.61 9.03 16.89
N VAL A 167 -19.66 10.27 16.40
CA VAL A 167 -20.44 11.35 17.03
C VAL A 167 -21.93 11.02 17.03
N ALA A 168 -22.46 10.50 15.92
CA ALA A 168 -23.86 10.09 15.84
C ALA A 168 -24.18 8.95 16.81
N ALA A 169 -23.32 7.93 16.90
CA ALA A 169 -23.48 6.82 17.83
C ALA A 169 -23.42 7.28 19.29
N ALA A 170 -22.45 8.14 19.64
CA ALA A 170 -22.32 8.69 20.99
C ALA A 170 -23.54 9.53 21.39
N LYS A 171 -24.10 10.31 20.45
CA LYS A 171 -25.31 11.09 20.69
C LYS A 171 -26.52 10.19 20.94
N ALA A 172 -26.74 9.18 20.08
CA ALA A 172 -27.84 8.23 20.23
C ALA A 172 -27.76 7.47 21.57
N GLU A 173 -26.55 7.08 21.96
CA GLU A 173 -26.31 6.41 23.24
C GLU A 173 -26.56 7.34 24.43
N GLY A 174 -26.16 8.61 24.36
CA GLY A 174 -26.49 9.61 25.38
C GLY A 174 -28.00 9.81 25.53
N GLU A 175 -28.74 9.90 24.42
CA GLU A 175 -30.21 9.98 24.43
C GLU A 175 -30.86 8.73 25.05
N ARG A 176 -30.31 7.54 24.79
CA ARG A 176 -30.76 6.29 25.42
C ARG A 176 -30.55 6.32 26.94
N ILE A 177 -29.35 6.66 27.39
CA ILE A 177 -29.01 6.71 28.82
C ILE A 177 -29.88 7.74 29.56
N THR A 178 -30.10 8.92 28.99
CA THR A 178 -30.97 9.93 29.60
C THR A 178 -32.42 9.46 29.71
N THR A 179 -32.94 8.80 28.67
CA THR A 179 -34.29 8.22 28.68
C THR A 179 -34.42 7.14 29.77
N GLU A 180 -33.43 6.26 29.88
CA GLU A 180 -33.38 5.23 30.92
C GLU A 180 -33.28 5.81 32.33
N ALA A 181 -32.44 6.83 32.52
CA ALA A 181 -32.30 7.53 33.80
C ALA A 181 -33.63 8.15 34.24
N HIS A 182 -34.34 8.84 33.33
CA HIS A 182 -35.66 9.39 33.62
C HIS A 182 -36.71 8.31 33.93
N ALA A 183 -36.66 7.17 33.26
CA ALA A 183 -37.57 6.05 33.56
C ALA A 183 -37.30 5.46 34.96
N VAL A 184 -36.02 5.31 35.33
CA VAL A 184 -35.63 4.85 36.67
C VAL A 184 -36.04 5.86 37.75
N GLU A 185 -35.84 7.16 37.49
CA GLU A 185 -36.27 8.23 38.41
C GLU A 185 -37.79 8.22 38.62
N ALA A 186 -38.57 8.09 37.54
CA ALA A 186 -40.03 8.01 37.61
C ALA A 186 -40.51 6.79 38.41
N ASP A 187 -39.90 5.61 38.22
CA ASP A 187 -40.20 4.41 38.99
C ASP A 187 -39.82 4.57 40.48
N ALA A 188 -38.67 5.19 40.77
CA ALA A 188 -38.25 5.47 42.14
C ALA A 188 -39.23 6.41 42.86
N LEU A 189 -39.69 7.47 42.19
CA LEU A 189 -40.71 8.38 42.73
C LEU A 189 -42.03 7.66 42.97
N ALA A 190 -42.50 6.84 42.03
CA ALA A 190 -43.72 6.06 42.21
C ALA A 190 -43.63 5.08 43.40
N ARG A 191 -42.47 4.42 43.57
CA ARG A 191 -42.22 3.55 44.74
C ARG A 191 -42.20 4.32 46.04
N ARG A 192 -41.60 5.52 46.07
CA ARG A 192 -41.60 6.40 47.24
C ARG A 192 -43.04 6.75 47.63
N ASP A 193 -43.87 7.17 46.69
CA ASP A 193 -45.26 7.57 46.97
C ASP A 193 -46.06 6.39 47.56
N VAL A 194 -45.89 5.17 47.02
CA VAL A 194 -46.50 3.95 47.58
C VAL A 194 -46.01 3.67 49.00
N LEU A 195 -44.71 3.89 49.29
CA LEU A 195 -44.16 3.69 50.62
C LEU A 195 -44.68 4.74 51.61
N GLU A 196 -44.78 6.00 51.20
CA GLU A 196 -45.36 7.08 52.02
C GLU A 196 -46.81 6.77 52.39
N GLU A 197 -47.62 6.31 51.43
CA GLU A 197 -49.01 5.88 51.69
C GLU A 197 -49.07 4.72 52.69
N ARG A 198 -48.20 3.70 52.54
CA ARG A 198 -48.14 2.56 53.46
C ARG A 198 -47.69 2.97 54.86
N VAL A 199 -46.71 3.87 54.97
CA VAL A 199 -46.24 4.41 56.26
C VAL A 199 -47.35 5.20 56.94
N ALA A 200 -48.07 6.05 56.20
CA ALA A 200 -49.21 6.80 56.72
C ALA A 200 -50.33 5.86 57.22
N ALA A 201 -50.66 4.82 56.45
CA ALA A 201 -51.64 3.80 56.85
C ALA A 201 -51.21 3.04 58.12
N LEU A 202 -49.93 2.64 58.21
CA LEU A 202 -49.37 1.98 59.40
C LEU A 202 -49.40 2.89 60.62
N ALA A 203 -49.05 4.17 60.46
CA ALA A 203 -49.11 5.15 61.54
C ALA A 203 -50.55 5.33 62.06
N SER A 204 -51.54 5.44 61.15
CA SER A 204 -52.95 5.50 61.51
C SER A 204 -53.42 4.25 62.24
N HIS A 205 -53.02 3.06 61.79
CA HIS A 205 -53.37 1.80 62.45
C HIS A 205 -52.74 1.70 63.84
N HIS A 206 -51.47 2.09 63.98
CA HIS A 206 -50.79 2.13 65.28
C HIS A 206 -51.49 3.07 66.26
N ALA A 207 -51.87 4.28 65.81
CA ALA A 207 -52.61 5.23 66.64
C ALA A 207 -53.96 4.66 67.14
N ALA A 208 -54.73 4.02 66.25
CA ALA A 208 -55.98 3.37 66.61
C ALA A 208 -55.78 2.19 67.59
N ALA A 209 -54.73 1.38 67.38
CA ALA A 209 -54.39 0.28 68.29
C ALA A 209 -53.98 0.80 69.68
N MET A 210 -53.19 1.87 69.74
CA MET A 210 -52.80 2.51 71.01
C MET A 210 -54.00 3.11 71.75
N GLU A 211 -54.96 3.71 71.02
CA GLU A 211 -56.22 4.18 71.59
C GLU A 211 -57.05 3.01 72.16
N GLU A 212 -57.10 1.87 71.46
CA GLU A 212 -57.79 0.67 71.94
C GLU A 212 -57.10 0.09 73.19
N VAL A 213 -55.77 0.01 73.22
CA VAL A 213 -55.01 -0.40 74.41
C VAL A 213 -55.27 0.54 75.59
N ALA A 214 -55.30 1.86 75.35
CA ALA A 214 -55.64 2.84 76.38
C ALA A 214 -57.07 2.65 76.90
N ARG A 215 -58.03 2.37 76.00
CA ARG A 215 -59.42 2.05 76.37
C ARG A 215 -59.51 0.77 77.20
N VAL A 216 -58.84 -0.31 76.79
CA VAL A 216 -58.80 -1.59 77.52
C VAL A 216 -58.17 -1.41 78.89
N ARG A 217 -57.04 -0.71 78.99
CA ARG A 217 -56.38 -0.38 80.27
C ARG A 217 -57.32 0.38 81.20
N SER A 218 -57.98 1.45 80.71
CA SER A 218 -58.94 2.20 81.50
C SER A 218 -60.16 1.38 81.94
N ALA A 219 -60.61 0.43 81.11
CA ALA A 219 -61.66 -0.52 81.49
C ALA A 219 -61.18 -1.48 82.60
N LEU A 220 -59.94 -1.95 82.50
CA LEU A 220 -59.31 -2.84 83.49
C LEU A 220 -59.09 -2.13 84.84
N ASP A 221 -58.59 -0.89 84.83
CA ASP A 221 -58.39 -0.09 86.05
C ASP A 221 -59.74 0.14 86.77
N ARG A 222 -60.83 0.32 86.01
CA ARG A 222 -62.20 0.44 86.55
C ARG A 222 -62.74 -0.87 87.14
N THR A 223 -62.41 -2.03 86.58
CA THR A 223 -62.88 -3.33 87.11
C THR A 223 -62.04 -3.85 88.25
N LEU A 224 -60.74 -3.52 88.30
CA LEU A 224 -59.81 -3.95 89.35
C LEU A 224 -59.74 -2.98 90.55
N GLY A 225 -60.32 -1.78 90.45
CA GLY A 225 -60.37 -0.82 91.56
C GLY A 225 -58.99 -0.32 92.02
N VAL A 226 -57.99 -0.33 91.12
CA VAL A 226 -56.63 0.14 91.43
C VAL A 226 -56.54 1.64 91.12
N THR A 227 -56.48 2.46 92.17
CA THR A 227 -56.04 3.86 92.08
C THR A 227 -54.57 3.92 91.67
N PRO A 228 -54.15 4.75 90.70
CA PRO A 228 -52.76 4.81 90.28
C PRO A 228 -51.89 5.48 91.36
N ALA A 229 -50.83 4.78 91.76
CA ALA A 229 -49.70 5.37 92.46
C ALA A 229 -48.80 6.10 91.45
N ASP A 230 -48.49 7.34 91.82
CA ASP A 230 -47.40 8.17 91.32
C ASP A 230 -46.07 7.44 91.48
N ASP A 231 -45.30 7.25 90.39
CA ASP A 231 -43.83 7.27 90.45
C ASP A 231 -43.16 7.31 89.06
N GLY A 232 -42.04 8.00 89.00
CA GLY A 232 -40.91 7.58 88.16
C GLY A 232 -40.65 8.35 86.86
N THR A 233 -40.12 9.56 86.97
CA THR A 233 -39.14 10.10 86.03
C THR A 233 -38.04 9.07 85.73
N VAL A 234 -37.81 8.75 84.45
CA VAL A 234 -36.59 8.07 84.00
C VAL A 234 -36.00 8.86 82.83
N ASP A 235 -34.90 9.54 83.12
CA ASP A 235 -33.90 10.03 82.18
C ASP A 235 -33.36 8.87 81.32
N LEU A 236 -33.38 9.03 80.01
CA LEU A 236 -32.47 8.34 79.10
C LEU A 236 -31.99 9.32 78.02
N GLU A 237 -30.97 10.10 78.39
CA GLU A 237 -29.88 10.46 77.48
C GLU A 237 -29.31 9.16 76.88
N HIS A 238 -29.31 9.01 75.56
CA HIS A 238 -28.30 8.23 74.83
C HIS A 238 -28.21 8.67 73.35
N ALA A 239 -27.14 9.43 73.08
CA ALA A 239 -26.31 9.44 71.87
C ALA A 239 -26.98 9.28 70.50
N ASP A 240 -27.25 10.42 69.86
CA ASP A 240 -27.30 10.56 68.41
C ASP A 240 -25.89 10.97 67.95
N ASP A 241 -25.12 10.03 67.39
CA ASP A 241 -23.84 10.32 66.76
C ASP A 241 -23.62 9.47 65.49
N THR A 242 -23.18 10.17 64.44
CA THR A 242 -22.55 9.71 63.18
C THR A 242 -23.38 9.09 62.05
N ARG A 243 -23.78 9.98 61.14
CA ARG A 243 -23.66 9.99 59.65
C ARG A 243 -23.27 8.68 58.91
N PRO A 244 -23.89 8.40 57.74
CA PRO A 244 -23.41 7.35 56.83
C PRO A 244 -22.11 7.78 56.13
N GLN A 245 -21.13 6.89 56.13
CA GLN A 245 -19.84 7.05 55.44
C GLN A 245 -20.02 7.16 53.92
N GLU A 246 -19.48 8.24 53.35
CA GLU A 246 -19.15 8.34 51.92
C GLU A 246 -18.19 7.21 51.54
N ARG A 247 -18.56 6.43 50.53
CA ARG A 247 -17.66 5.51 49.84
C ARG A 247 -16.82 6.32 48.87
N ASP A 248 -15.57 6.58 49.22
CA ASP A 248 -14.53 6.84 48.23
C ASP A 248 -14.30 5.55 47.43
N ILE A 249 -14.80 5.55 46.20
CA ILE A 249 -14.32 4.65 45.15
C ILE A 249 -13.22 5.44 44.43
N ASP A 250 -11.98 5.21 44.83
CA ASP A 250 -10.81 5.71 44.11
C ASP A 250 -10.67 4.91 42.81
N LEU A 251 -11.06 5.55 41.72
CA LEU A 251 -10.72 5.17 40.34
C LEU A 251 -9.33 5.73 40.06
N SER A 252 -8.30 4.96 40.44
CA SER A 252 -6.94 5.18 39.93
C SER A 252 -6.76 4.43 38.60
N ALA A 253 -6.28 5.19 37.63
CA ALA A 253 -5.94 4.87 36.24
C ALA A 253 -5.10 3.61 36.01
#